data_AF-A0A938G9K3-F1
#
_entry.id   AF-A0A938G9K3-F1
#
_cell.length_a   1.000
_cell.length_b   1.000
_cell.length_c   1.000
_cell.angle_alpha   90.00
_cell.angle_beta   90.00
_cell.angle_gamma   90.00
#
_symmetry.space_group_name_H-M   'P 1'
#
loop_
_entity.id
_entity.type
_entity.pdbx_description
1 polymer ?
#
loop_
_entity_poly.entity_id
_entity_poly.type
_entity_poly.pdbx_seq_one_letter_code
_entity_poly.pdbx_strand_id
1 'polypeptide(L)' 'LRDYFYAEEYHQQYLGKNPNGYCGLGGTGVSCGSAPIVK' A
#
# COMPACT_ATOMS: atom_id res chain seq x y z
N LEU A 1 9.99 -4.36 -17.82
CA LEU A 1 9.05 -5.38 -17.29
C LEU A 1 8.56 -6.21 -18.46
N ARG A 2 8.44 -7.53 -18.28
CA ARG A 2 7.76 -8.42 -19.22
C ARG A 2 6.35 -8.61 -18.66
N ASP A 3 5.38 -8.03 -19.36
CA ASP A 3 3.93 -8.12 -19.16
C ASP A 3 3.35 -7.63 -17.82
N TYR A 4 2.32 -6.76 -17.91
CA TYR A 4 1.53 -6.27 -16.78
C TYR A 4 0.06 -6.61 -17.05
N PHE A 5 -0.58 -7.27 -16.09
CA PHE A 5 -1.98 -7.66 -16.19
C PHE A 5 -2.79 -6.94 -15.12
N TYR A 6 -3.91 -6.35 -15.53
CA TYR A 6 -4.84 -5.74 -14.59
C TYR A 6 -5.51 -6.81 -13.73
N ALA A 7 -5.62 -6.52 -12.44
CA ALA A 7 -6.50 -7.28 -11.55
C ALA A 7 -7.97 -6.93 -11.82
N GLU A 8 -8.87 -7.82 -11.42
CA GLU A 8 -10.32 -7.62 -11.51
C GLU A 8 -10.75 -6.29 -10.88
N GLU A 9 -11.82 -5.69 -11.40
CA GLU A 9 -12.27 -4.34 -11.02
C GLU A 9 -12.55 -4.18 -9.51
N TYR A 10 -12.98 -5.25 -8.86
CA TYR A 10 -13.20 -5.29 -7.41
C TYR A 10 -11.93 -4.95 -6.62
N HIS A 11 -10.77 -5.41 -7.08
CA HIS A 11 -9.48 -5.18 -6.43
C HIS A 11 -8.97 -3.75 -6.63
N GLN A 12 -9.45 -3.06 -7.68
CA GLN A 12 -9.11 -1.67 -7.93
C GLN A 12 -9.69 -0.78 -6.82
N GLN A 13 -8.82 0.03 -6.22
CA GLN A 13 -9.13 0.88 -5.08
C GLN A 13 -9.83 0.15 -3.90
N TYR A 14 -9.52 -1.13 -3.67
CA TYR A 14 -10.19 -1.96 -2.66
C TYR A 14 -10.27 -1.31 -1.27
N LEU A 15 -9.18 -0.73 -0.77
CA LEU A 15 -9.15 -0.07 0.54
C LEU A 15 -9.93 1.25 0.59
N GLY A 16 -10.10 1.92 -0.56
CA GLY A 16 -10.96 3.09 -0.66
C GLY A 16 -12.45 2.72 -0.60
N LYS A 17 -12.82 1.57 -1.19
CA LYS A 17 -14.17 1.00 -1.12
C LYS A 17 -14.47 0.36 0.24
N ASN A 18 -13.46 -0.20 0.90
CA ASN A 18 -13.56 -0.92 2.17
C ASN A 18 -12.65 -0.25 3.21
N PRO A 19 -13.11 0.82 3.90
CA PRO A 19 -12.26 1.60 4.80
C PRO A 19 -11.77 0.82 6.03
N ASN A 20 -12.51 -0.22 6.45
CA ASN A 20 -12.09 -1.16 7.49
C ASN A 20 -11.43 -2.43 6.91
N GLY A 21 -11.14 -2.43 5.59
CA GLY A 21 -10.48 -3.51 4.90
C GLY A 21 -9.03 -3.66 5.36
N TYR A 22 -8.55 -4.89 5.38
CA TYR A 22 -7.20 -5.16 5.85
C TYR A 22 -6.17 -4.85 4.77
N CYS A 23 -5.29 -3.88 5.05
CA CYS A 23 -4.22 -3.47 4.14
C CYS A 23 -2.98 -4.40 4.21
N GLY A 24 -2.80 -5.14 5.30
CA GLY A 24 -1.64 -6.06 5.45
C GLY A 24 -0.30 -5.39 5.73
N LEU A 25 -0.24 -4.06 5.84
CA LEU A 25 1.00 -3.30 6.09
C LEU A 25 1.39 -3.18 7.57
N GLY A 26 0.68 -3.88 8.48
CA GLY A 26 1.00 -3.89 9.90
C GLY A 26 2.39 -4.50 10.14
N GLY A 27 3.25 -3.79 10.88
CA GLY A 27 4.59 -4.27 11.24
C GLY A 27 5.70 -3.99 10.22
N THR A 28 5.46 -3.19 9.19
CA THR A 28 6.49 -2.82 8.19
C THR A 28 7.64 -1.97 8.75
N GLY A 29 7.51 -1.43 9.98
CA GLY A 29 8.55 -0.59 10.59
C GLY A 29 8.83 0.72 9.84
N VAL A 30 8.02 1.05 8.84
CA VAL A 30 8.17 2.26 8.04
C VAL A 30 7.80 3.45 8.91
N SER A 31 8.82 4.13 9.44
CA SER A 31 8.66 5.45 10.05
C SER A 31 8.26 6.46 8.97
N CYS A 32 7.29 7.32 9.24
CA CYS A 32 7.01 8.48 8.39
C CYS A 32 8.23 9.40 8.38
N GLY A 33 9.11 9.22 7.39
CA GLY A 33 10.34 9.96 7.24
C GLY A 33 10.06 11.32 6.61
N SER A 34 9.72 12.31 7.43
CA SER A 34 10.01 13.72 7.14
C SER A 34 11.09 14.23 8.09
N ALA A 35 12.29 13.65 8.03
CA ALA A 35 13.47 14.23 8.65
C ALA A 35 14.74 13.75 7.91
N PRO A 36 15.69 14.66 7.61
CA PRO A 36 16.92 14.28 6.93
C PRO A 36 17.73 13.31 7.80
N ILE A 37 18.33 12.31 7.15
CA ILE A 37 19.24 11.37 7.79
C ILE A 37 20.49 12.14 8.27
N VAL A 38 20.49 12.57 9.54
CA VAL A 38 21.70 12.98 10.27
C VAL A 38 21.70 12.31 11.63
N LYS A 39 22.39 11.17 11.71
CA LYS A 39 23.34 10.85 12.76
C LYS A 39 24.49 10.08 12.14
#